data_AF-A0A9E1XYD3-F1
#
_entry.id   AF-A0A9E1XYD3-F1
#
_cell.length_a   1.000
_cell.length_b   1.000
_cell.length_c   1.000
_cell.angle_alpha   90.00
_cell.angle_beta   90.00
_cell.angle_gamma   90.00
#
_symmetry.space_group_name_H-M   'P 1'
#
loop_
_entity.id
_entity.type
_entity.pdbx_description
1 polymer ?
#
loop_
_entity_poly.entity_id
_entity_poly.type
_entity_poly.pdbx_seq_one_letter_code
_entity_poly.pdbx_strand_id
1 'polypeptide(L)'
;MKILHVNTFDIAGGAAKATHKLHKKLLNLGVYSTLLVLEKKDCDRDIIKFEARTGGLLGRILKKVRKKVINGDINKYKDRTEEIFSDDRSLVDMKGFIEDIKECDVVHLHWVARFI
;
A
#
# COMPACT_ATOMS: atom_id res chain seq x y z
N MET A 1 -19.71 6.26 9.87
CA MET A 1 -19.08 5.64 8.70
C MET A 1 -17.57 5.84 8.80
N LYS A 2 -16.81 4.74 8.77
CA LYS A 2 -15.35 4.67 8.86
C LYS A 2 -14.77 4.24 7.51
N ILE A 3 -13.88 5.05 6.94
CA ILE A 3 -13.27 4.81 5.63
C ILE A 3 -11.79 4.53 5.82
N LEU A 4 -11.31 3.42 5.25
CA LEU A 4 -9.90 3.10 5.13
C LEU A 4 -9.43 3.34 3.69
N HIS A 5 -8.58 4.33 3.49
CA HIS A 5 -7.82 4.50 2.26
C HIS A 5 -6.53 3.69 2.32
N VAL A 6 -6.22 2.97 1.25
CA VAL A 6 -4.97 2.21 1.16
C VAL A 6 -4.22 2.60 -0.08
N ASN A 7 -2.94 2.94 0.07
CA ASN A 7 -2.08 3.31 -1.04
C ASN A 7 -0.65 2.79 -0.85
N THR A 8 0.09 2.58 -1.92
CA THR A 8 1.52 2.28 -1.80
C THR A 8 2.31 3.48 -1.28
N PHE A 9 1.93 4.72 -1.62
CA PHE A 9 2.64 5.93 -1.23
C PHE A 9 1.70 6.95 -0.57
N ASP A 10 2.24 7.76 0.34
CA ASP A 10 1.52 8.88 0.97
C ASP A 10 1.37 10.11 0.07
N ILE A 11 2.46 10.55 -0.58
CA ILE A 11 2.48 11.78 -1.39
C ILE A 11 3.08 11.60 -2.78
N ALA A 12 3.71 10.45 -3.05
CA ALA A 12 4.47 10.24 -4.28
C ALA A 12 3.55 9.73 -5.41
N GLY A 13 3.38 10.55 -6.45
CA GLY A 13 2.56 10.23 -7.62
C GLY A 13 1.14 10.80 -7.57
N GLY A 14 0.41 10.66 -8.69
CA GLY A 14 -0.94 11.24 -8.83
C GLY A 14 -1.95 10.60 -7.89
N ALA A 15 -1.96 9.26 -7.80
CA ALA A 15 -2.86 8.53 -6.93
C ALA A 15 -2.66 8.94 -5.46
N ALA A 16 -1.41 8.93 -4.96
CA ALA A 16 -1.08 9.34 -3.59
C ALA A 16 -1.57 10.75 -3.25
N LYS A 17 -1.29 11.73 -4.10
CA LYS A 17 -1.76 13.11 -3.91
C LYS A 17 -3.29 13.22 -3.90
N ALA A 18 -3.96 12.49 -4.78
CA ALA A 18 -5.43 12.46 -4.83
C ALA A 18 -6.03 11.83 -3.56
N THR A 19 -5.47 10.69 -3.12
CA THR A 19 -5.88 10.02 -1.88
C THR A 19 -5.68 10.91 -0.67
N HIS A 20 -4.51 11.55 -0.55
CA HIS A 20 -4.19 12.46 0.56
C HIS A 20 -5.17 13.62 0.63
N LYS A 21 -5.45 14.28 -0.50
CA LYS A 21 -6.43 15.36 -0.59
C LYS A 21 -7.83 14.89 -0.20
N LEU A 22 -8.25 13.72 -0.69
CA LEU A 22 -9.55 13.14 -0.37
C LEU A 22 -9.68 12.85 1.13
N HIS A 23 -8.67 12.18 1.70
CA HIS A 23 -8.61 11.87 3.13
C HIS A 23 -8.75 13.13 4.00
N LYS A 24 -7.97 14.19 3.72
CA LYS A 24 -8.07 15.46 4.46
C LYS A 24 -9.43 16.13 4.31
N LYS A 25 -10.04 16.07 3.12
CA LYS A 25 -11.38 16.64 2.91
C LYS A 25 -12.45 15.85 3.67
N LEU A 26 -12.36 14.53 3.75
CA LEU A 26 -13.26 13.69 4.53
C LEU A 26 -13.13 13.98 6.03
N LEU A 27 -11.91 14.10 6.55
CA LEU A 27 -11.67 14.51 7.93
C LEU A 27 -12.31 15.87 8.24
N ASN A 28 -12.15 16.86 7.35
CA ASN A 28 -12.74 18.18 7.53
C ASN A 28 -14.28 18.17 7.50
N LEU A 29 -14.91 17.15 6.91
CA LEU A 29 -16.36 16.95 6.93
C LEU A 29 -16.83 16.15 8.16
N GLY A 30 -15.92 15.81 9.09
CA GLY A 30 -16.23 15.01 10.28
C GLY A 30 -16.39 13.52 9.99
N VAL A 31 -15.97 13.04 8.82
CA VAL A 31 -15.96 11.60 8.50
C VAL A 31 -14.72 10.95 9.09
N TYR A 32 -14.88 9.80 9.75
CA TYR A 32 -13.75 8.99 10.19
C TYR A 32 -13.03 8.41 8.97
N SER A 33 -11.85 8.94 8.66
CA SER A 33 -11.04 8.55 7.51
C SER A 33 -9.63 8.21 7.99
N THR A 34 -9.09 7.08 7.53
CA THR A 34 -7.73 6.63 7.82
C THR A 34 -7.00 6.43 6.50
N LEU A 35 -5.74 6.85 6.42
CA LEU A 35 -4.88 6.58 5.27
C LEU A 35 -3.72 5.67 5.69
N LEU A 36 -3.76 4.42 5.21
CA LEU A 36 -2.72 3.43 5.41
C LEU A 36 -1.82 3.33 4.17
N VAL A 37 -0.51 3.47 4.37
CA VAL A 37 0.46 3.47 3.27
C VAL A 37 1.62 2.51 3.48
N LEU A 38 2.13 1.90 2.41
CA LEU A 38 3.32 1.06 2.50
C LEU A 38 4.59 1.90 2.70
N GLU A 39 4.75 2.94 1.89
CA GLU A 39 5.91 3.84 1.87
C GLU A 39 5.47 5.23 2.32
N LYS A 40 6.01 5.69 3.45
CA LYS A 40 5.74 7.00 4.03
C LYS A 40 6.98 7.89 3.91
N LYS A 41 6.84 9.06 3.30
CA LYS A 41 7.87 10.09 3.16
C LYS A 41 7.54 11.38 3.90
N ASP A 42 6.26 11.66 4.10
CA ASP A 42 5.75 12.85 4.78
C ASP A 42 5.73 12.65 6.31
N CYS A 43 5.83 13.75 7.05
CA CYS A 43 5.69 13.83 8.51
C CYS A 43 4.23 13.96 8.98
N ASP A 44 3.26 13.98 8.07
CA ASP A 44 1.83 14.05 8.40
C ASP A 44 1.42 12.93 9.38
N ARG A 45 0.93 13.32 10.55
CA ARG A 45 0.59 12.38 11.64
C ARG A 45 -0.70 11.61 11.38
N ASP A 46 -1.55 12.09 10.49
CA ASP A 46 -2.84 11.45 10.19
C ASP A 46 -2.71 10.27 9.22
N ILE A 47 -1.49 10.03 8.71
CA ILE A 47 -1.18 8.94 7.79
C ILE A 47 -0.44 7.84 8.53
N ILE A 48 -1.01 6.64 8.52
CA ILE A 48 -0.47 5.44 9.14
C ILE A 48 0.46 4.73 8.15
N LYS A 49 1.69 4.43 8.57
CA LYS A 49 2.59 3.58 7.80
C LYS A 49 2.32 2.12 8.15
N PHE A 50 2.16 1.29 7.13
CA PHE A 50 2.06 -0.15 7.27
C PHE A 50 3.41 -0.73 7.69
N GLU A 51 3.46 -1.24 8.92
CA GLU A 51 4.62 -1.95 9.44
C GLU A 51 4.41 -3.45 9.26
N ALA A 52 4.99 -3.99 8.18
CA ALA A 52 4.97 -5.43 7.96
C ALA A 52 5.64 -6.13 9.15
N ARG A 53 4.97 -7.14 9.73
CA ARG A 53 5.56 -8.01 10.76
C ARG A 53 6.76 -8.74 10.15
N THR A 54 7.94 -8.14 10.25
CA THR A 54 9.18 -8.80 9.84
C THR A 54 9.57 -9.74 10.95
N GLY A 55 9.53 -11.06 10.70
CA GLY A 55 10.00 -12.10 11.62
C GLY A 55 11.51 -12.05 11.85
N GLY A 56 12.05 -10.88 12.20
CA GLY A 56 13.47 -10.60 12.32
C GLY A 56 14.23 -10.67 10.99
N LEU A 57 15.47 -11.14 11.06
CA LEU A 57 16.38 -11.25 9.92
C LEU A 57 15.82 -12.14 8.79
N LEU A 58 15.19 -13.27 9.17
CA LEU A 58 14.62 -14.23 8.24
C LEU A 58 13.51 -13.61 7.39
N GLY A 59 12.62 -12.82 8.00
CA GLY A 59 11.57 -12.10 7.26
C GLY A 59 12.12 -11.13 6.22
N ARG A 60 13.22 -10.44 6.51
CA ARG A 60 13.88 -9.53 5.55
C ARG A 60 14.50 -10.29 4.37
N ILE A 61 15.10 -11.45 4.64
CA ILE A 61 15.68 -12.31 3.61
C ILE A 61 14.57 -12.85 2.70
N LEU A 62 13.50 -13.40 3.28
CA LEU A 62 12.34 -13.90 2.54
C LEU A 62 11.71 -12.82 1.66
N LYS A 63 11.56 -11.59 2.17
CA LYS A 63 11.08 -10.44 1.37
C LYS A 63 11.98 -10.15 0.16
N LYS A 64 13.31 -10.18 0.33
CA LYS A 64 14.26 -9.99 -0.77
C LYS A 64 14.19 -11.12 -1.79
N VAL A 65 14.07 -12.37 -1.35
CA VAL A 65 13.92 -13.54 -2.23
C VAL A 65 12.63 -13.43 -3.03
N ARG A 66 11.50 -13.16 -2.36
CA ARG A 66 10.19 -12.98 -3.02
C ARG A 66 10.23 -11.89 -4.07
N LYS A 67 10.83 -10.74 -3.77
CA LYS A 67 11.04 -9.65 -4.74
C LYS A 67 11.87 -10.09 -5.95
N LYS A 68 12.94 -10.87 -5.73
CA LYS A 68 13.77 -11.40 -6.83
C LYS A 68 12.98 -12.36 -7.72
N VAL A 69 12.20 -13.27 -7.13
CA VAL A 69 11.36 -14.22 -7.87
C VAL A 69 10.33 -13.47 -8.72
N ILE A 70 9.58 -12.54 -8.12
CA ILE A 70 8.57 -11.74 -8.83
C ILE A 70 9.20 -10.97 -10.00
N ASN A 71 10.29 -10.24 -9.75
CA ASN A 71 10.98 -9.51 -10.81
C ASN A 71 11.53 -10.45 -11.88
N GLY A 72 12.03 -11.63 -11.51
CA GLY A 72 12.50 -12.65 -12.43
C GLY A 72 11.39 -13.16 -13.35
N ASP A 73 10.20 -13.42 -12.81
CA ASP A 73 9.04 -13.85 -13.57
C ASP A 73 8.56 -12.75 -14.52
N ILE A 74 8.46 -11.51 -14.04
CA ILE A 74 8.11 -10.36 -14.89
C ILE A 74 9.13 -10.23 -16.02
N ASN A 75 10.44 -10.35 -15.75
CA ASN A 75 11.49 -10.21 -16.77
C ASN A 75 11.51 -11.31 -17.84
N LYS A 76 10.77 -12.42 -17.69
CA LYS A 76 10.59 -13.42 -18.76
C LYS A 76 9.78 -12.85 -19.93
N TYR A 77 8.89 -11.89 -19.67
CA TYR A 77 8.09 -11.21 -20.68
C TYR A 77 8.92 -10.10 -21.34
N LYS A 78 9.63 -10.44 -22.43
CA LYS A 78 10.54 -9.53 -23.14
C LYS A 78 9.82 -8.56 -24.08
N ASP A 79 8.72 -8.99 -24.69
CA ASP A 79 7.95 -8.23 -25.70
C ASP A 79 6.78 -7.44 -25.06
N ARG A 80 7.04 -6.81 -23.93
CA ARG A 80 6.05 -6.01 -23.20
C ARG A 80 5.93 -4.63 -23.83
N THR A 81 4.70 -4.15 -23.97
CA THR A 81 4.40 -2.76 -24.32
C THR A 81 4.93 -1.82 -23.24
N GLU A 82 5.06 -0.52 -23.53
CA GLU A 82 5.45 0.49 -22.53
C GLU A 82 4.35 0.77 -21.48
N GLU A 83 3.32 -0.07 -21.42
CA GLU A 83 2.26 0.04 -20.44
C GLU A 83 2.72 -0.37 -19.05
N ILE A 84 2.16 0.27 -18.04
CA ILE A 84 2.47 -0.05 -16.65
C ILE A 84 1.80 -1.38 -16.28
N PHE A 85 2.63 -2.37 -15.99
CA PHE A 85 2.19 -3.67 -15.49
C PHE A 85 2.63 -3.85 -14.03
N SER A 86 1.69 -4.26 -13.18
CA SER A 86 1.96 -4.63 -11.79
C SER A 86 1.58 -6.08 -11.54
N ASP A 87 2.43 -6.78 -10.81
CA ASP A 87 2.19 -8.15 -10.35
C ASP A 87 1.16 -8.18 -9.21
N ASP A 88 0.33 -9.22 -9.16
CA ASP A 88 -0.71 -9.44 -8.16
C ASP A 88 -0.17 -9.97 -6.82
N ARG A 89 1.10 -10.39 -6.77
CA ARG A 89 1.71 -10.91 -5.54
C ARG A 89 2.18 -9.75 -4.67
N SER A 90 1.58 -9.65 -3.48
CA SER A 90 2.09 -8.78 -2.42
C SER A 90 3.56 -9.09 -2.05
N LEU A 91 4.33 -8.06 -1.71
CA LEU A 91 5.71 -8.18 -1.18
C LEU A 91 5.76 -8.19 0.35
N VAL A 92 4.63 -8.07 1.03
CA VAL A 92 4.56 -7.97 2.49
C VAL A 92 3.59 -9.00 3.06
N ASP A 93 3.79 -9.37 4.34
CA ASP A 93 2.84 -10.22 5.03
C ASP A 93 1.60 -9.40 5.41
N MET A 94 0.46 -9.79 4.84
CA MET A 94 -0.82 -9.11 4.96
C MET A 94 -1.57 -9.49 6.25
N LYS A 95 -1.06 -10.40 7.09
CA LYS A 95 -1.75 -10.77 8.34
C LYS A 95 -2.08 -9.58 9.25
N GLY A 96 -1.18 -8.60 9.35
CA GLY A 96 -1.45 -7.37 10.12
C GLY A 96 -2.48 -6.46 9.45
N PHE A 97 -2.56 -6.47 8.12
CA PHE A 97 -3.50 -5.63 7.35
C PHE A 97 -4.96 -6.08 7.51
N ILE A 98 -5.19 -7.37 7.72
CA ILE A 98 -6.54 -7.94 7.90
C ILE A 98 -7.21 -7.40 9.17
N GLU A 99 -6.43 -7.10 10.22
CA GLU A 99 -6.94 -6.56 11.47
C GLU A 99 -7.44 -5.12 11.27
N ASP A 100 -6.68 -4.27 10.56
CA ASP A 100 -7.04 -2.89 10.26
C ASP A 100 -8.29 -2.76 9.36
N ILE A 101 -8.50 -3.72 8.44
CA ILE A 101 -9.68 -3.74 7.57
C ILE A 101 -10.97 -4.00 8.37
N LYS A 102 -10.93 -4.84 9.41
CA LYS A 102 -12.15 -5.28 10.13
C LYS A 102 -12.89 -4.16 10.82
N GLU A 103 -12.21 -3.04 11.10
CA GLU A 103 -12.76 -1.92 11.85
C GLU A 103 -13.41 -0.84 10.96
N CYS A 104 -13.40 -1.00 9.63
CA CYS A 104 -13.91 0.01 8.70
C CYS A 104 -15.17 -0.44 7.94
N ASP A 105 -15.99 0.53 7.52
CA ASP A 105 -17.20 0.29 6.74
C ASP A 105 -16.91 0.25 5.22
N VAL A 106 -15.89 1.00 4.78
CA VAL A 106 -15.48 1.11 3.38
C VAL A 106 -13.96 1.06 3.26
N VAL A 107 -13.46 0.16 2.42
CA VAL A 107 -12.06 0.15 1.99
C VAL A 107 -11.97 0.75 0.59
N HIS A 108 -11.17 1.81 0.44
CA HIS A 108 -10.91 2.46 -0.84
C HIS A 108 -9.45 2.25 -1.22
N LEU A 109 -9.20 1.47 -2.27
CA LEU A 109 -7.86 1.16 -2.76
C LEU A 109 -7.41 2.22 -3.78
N HIS A 110 -6.24 2.80 -3.57
CA HIS A 110 -5.62 3.82 -4.42
C HIS A 110 -4.22 3.35 -4.80
N TRP A 111 -4.01 2.93 -6.05
CA TRP A 111 -2.71 2.43 -6.54
C TRP A 111 -1.96 1.56 -5.50
N VAL A 112 -2.42 0.32 -5.32
CA VAL A 112 -1.90 -0.61 -4.31
C VAL A 112 -0.81 -1.55 -4.86
N ALA A 113 -0.26 -1.23 -6.03
CA ALA A 113 0.77 -2.04 -6.67
C ALA A 113 1.96 -2.27 -5.71
N ARG A 114 2.37 -3.53 -5.55
CA ARG A 114 3.45 -4.01 -4.65
C ARG A 114 3.11 -3.98 -3.16
N PHE A 115 1.90 -3.55 -2.79
CA PHE A 115 1.41 -3.56 -1.42
C PHE A 115 0.46 -4.73 -1.18
N ILE A 116 -0.71 -4.75 -1.81
CA ILE A 116 -1.73 -5.80 -1.67
C ILE A 116 -1.68 -6.70 -2.88
#